data_AF-A0A6N7ADU6-F1
#
_entry.id   AF-A0A6N7ADU6-F1
#
_cell.length_a   1.000
_cell.length_b   1.000
_cell.length_c   1.000
_cell.angle_alpha   90.00
_cell.angle_beta   90.00
_cell.angle_gamma   90.00
#
_symmetry.space_group_name_H-M   'P 1'
#
loop_
_entity.id
_entity.type
_entity.pdbx_description
1 polymer ?
#
loop_
_entity_poly.entity_id
_entity_poly.type
_entity_poly.pdbx_seq_one_letter_code
_entity_poly.pdbx_strand_id
1 'polypeptide(L)' 'MYWNSYATVKQLNHYIPVDLFVAGCMPRPEAVLQAFLELMRMIDAGTGTAWQDYYRRYDSYL' A
#
# COMPACT_ATOMS: atom_id res chain seq x y z
N MET A 1 -13.45 2.03 -10.63
CA MET A 1 -14.81 2.59 -10.47
C MET A 1 -14.82 4.12 -10.38
N TYR A 2 -13.98 4.77 -9.56
CA TYR A 2 -14.06 6.23 -9.30
C TYR A 2 -12.97 7.08 -9.97
N TRP A 3 -12.60 6.81 -11.22
CA TRP A 3 -11.49 7.53 -11.86
C TRP A 3 -11.80 9.01 -12.15
N ASN A 4 -13.04 9.38 -12.44
CA ASN A 4 -13.40 10.76 -12.81
C ASN A 4 -13.97 11.60 -11.65
N SER A 5 -14.00 11.07 -10.42
CA SER A 5 -14.50 11.82 -9.26
C SER A 5 -13.45 12.83 -8.77
N TYR A 6 -13.87 14.07 -8.48
CA TYR A 6 -13.00 15.10 -7.89
C TYR A 6 -12.61 14.77 -6.44
N ALA A 7 -13.45 13.99 -5.75
CA ALA A 7 -13.30 13.70 -4.33
C ALA A 7 -12.45 12.46 -4.04
N THR A 8 -11.97 11.73 -5.07
CA THR A 8 -11.22 10.48 -4.88
C THR A 8 -9.79 10.59 -5.38
N VAL A 9 -8.84 10.19 -4.54
CA VAL A 9 -7.42 10.05 -4.90
C VAL A 9 -7.24 8.85 -5.82
N LYS A 10 -6.47 9.03 -6.90
CA LYS A 10 -6.29 8.00 -7.95
C LYS A 10 -5.15 7.04 -7.65
N GLN A 11 -4.09 7.56 -7.05
CA GLN A 11 -2.87 6.82 -6.75
C GLN A 11 -2.45 7.14 -5.32
N LEU A 12 -2.67 6.17 -4.42
CA LEU A 12 -2.45 6.37 -2.98
C LEU A 12 -0.96 6.46 -2.63
N ASN A 13 -0.11 5.71 -3.34
CA ASN A 13 1.34 5.64 -3.12
C ASN A 13 2.08 6.97 -3.36
N HIS A 14 1.45 7.95 -4.01
CA HIS A 14 2.02 9.29 -4.14
C HIS A 14 1.93 10.12 -2.87
N TYR A 15 1.01 9.79 -1.97
CA TYR A 15 0.76 10.58 -0.75
C TYR A 15 1.34 9.89 0.49
N ILE A 16 1.33 8.56 0.52
CA ILE A 16 1.83 7.76 1.65
C ILE A 16 2.48 6.50 1.06
N PRO A 17 3.67 6.08 1.52
CA PRO A 17 4.27 4.85 1.02
C PRO A 17 3.46 3.63 1.46
N VAL A 18 3.28 2.67 0.54
CA VAL A 18 2.47 1.47 0.73
C VAL A 18 3.38 0.26 0.54
N ASP A 19 3.40 -0.66 1.51
CA ASP A 19 4.22 -1.88 1.43
C ASP A 19 3.66 -2.89 0.41
N LEU A 20 2.33 -3.08 0.38
CA LEU A 20 1.67 -4.11 -0.44
C LEU A 20 0.29 -3.65 -0.93
N PHE A 21 -0.06 -4.00 -2.17
CA PHE A 21 -1.40 -3.80 -2.73
C PHE A 21 -2.14 -5.13 -2.86
N VAL A 22 -3.44 -5.11 -2.52
CA VAL A 22 -4.32 -6.27 -2.69
C VAL A 22 -5.34 -5.95 -3.78
N ALA A 23 -5.34 -6.75 -4.85
CA ALA A 23 -6.29 -6.58 -5.94
C ALA A 23 -7.69 -7.06 -5.54
N GLY A 24 -8.71 -6.23 -5.75
CA GLY A 24 -10.11 -6.62 -5.55
C GLY A 24 -11.07 -5.45 -5.55
N CYS A 25 -12.33 -5.73 -5.89
CA CYS A 25 -13.43 -4.77 -5.84
C CYS A 25 -14.75 -5.52 -5.66
N MET A 26 -14.98 -6.25 -4.56
CA MET A 26 -14.21 -6.37 -3.31
C MET A 26 -13.22 -7.55 -3.36
N PRO A 27 -12.06 -7.51 -2.67
CA PRO A 27 -11.17 -8.67 -2.62
C PRO A 27 -11.86 -9.84 -1.90
N ARG A 28 -11.60 -11.06 -2.37
CA ARG A 28 -12.05 -12.26 -1.68
C ARG A 28 -11.27 -12.47 -0.38
N PRO A 29 -11.84 -13.12 0.65
CA PRO A 29 -11.16 -13.35 1.92
C PRO A 29 -9.81 -14.06 1.77
N GLU A 30 -9.69 -14.99 0.82
CA GLU A 30 -8.46 -15.72 0.56
C GLU A 30 -7.35 -14.80 0.05
N ALA A 31 -7.69 -13.81 -0.78
CA ALA A 31 -6.71 -12.84 -1.29
C ALA A 31 -6.18 -11.93 -0.17
N VAL A 32 -7.05 -11.55 0.78
CA VAL A 32 -6.65 -10.78 1.97
C VAL A 32 -5.74 -11.62 2.86
N LEU A 33 -6.07 -12.90 3.07
CA LEU A 33 -5.25 -13.80 3.87
C LEU A 33 -3.85 -13.99 3.24
N GLN A 34 -3.78 -14.22 1.93
CA GLN A 34 -2.51 -14.34 1.22
C GLN A 34 -1.66 -13.07 1.33
N ALA A 35 -2.29 -11.90 1.17
CA ALA A 35 -1.62 -10.62 1.34
C ALA A 35 -1.05 -10.43 2.76
N PHE A 36 -1.80 -10.89 3.77
CA PHE A 36 -1.34 -10.82 5.15
C PHE A 36 -0.15 -11.75 5.42
N LEU A 37 -0.18 -12.98 4.88
CA LEU A 37 0.96 -13.90 4.95
C LEU A 37 2.19 -13.32 4.25
N GLU A 38 2.02 -12.70 3.09
CA GLU A 38 3.12 -12.05 2.35
C GLU A 38 3.70 -10.86 3.12
N LEU A 39 2.85 -10.05 3.75
CA LEU A 39 3.31 -8.95 4.60
C LEU A 39 4.17 -9.46 5.77
N MET A 40 3.77 -10.55 6.43
CA MET A 40 4.59 -11.18 7.48
C MET A 40 5.94 -11.64 6.93
N ARG A 41 5.98 -12.28 5.75
CA ARG A 41 7.23 -12.68 5.10
C ARG A 41 8.13 -11.50 4.75
N MET A 42 7.56 -10.38 4.31
CA MET A 42 8.32 -9.16 4.01
C MET A 42 8.94 -8.55 5.26
N ILE A 43 8.23 -8.58 6.39
CA ILE A 43 8.74 -8.12 7.68
C ILE A 43 9.91 -9.01 8.13
N ASP A 44 9.75 -10.33 8.08
CA ASP A 44 10.80 -11.29 8.45
C ASP A 44 12.04 -11.16 7.56
N ALA A 45 11.85 -10.87 6.26
CA ALA A 45 12.94 -10.64 5.32
C ALA A 45 13.58 -9.24 5.43
N GLY A 46 13.00 -8.33 6.22
CA GLY A 46 13.45 -6.95 6.34
C GLY A 46 13.18 -6.08 5.11
N THR A 47 12.27 -6.48 4.23
CA THR A 47 11.88 -5.72 3.01
C THR A 47 10.65 -4.84 3.23
N GLY A 48 9.84 -5.11 4.27
CA GLY A 48 8.69 -4.28 4.70
C GLY A 48 9.13 -2.96 5.35
N THR A 49 9.72 -2.06 4.55
CA THR A 49 10.41 -0.85 5.02
C THR A 49 9.79 0.44 4.48
N ALA A 50 8.53 0.44 4.05
CA ALA A 50 7.86 1.66 3.55
C ALA A 50 7.91 2.82 4.55
N TRP A 51 7.92 2.54 5.85
CA TRP A 51 8.09 3.55 6.90
C TRP A 51 9.42 4.30 6.79
N GLN A 52 10.51 3.66 6.35
CA GLN A 52 11.79 4.33 6.15
C GLN A 52 11.73 5.28 4.96
N ASP A 53 11.03 4.86 3.90
CA ASP A 53 10.80 5.69 2.72
C ASP A 53 9.97 6.93 3.04
N TYR A 54 9.03 6.84 3.99
CA TYR A 54 8.30 7.99 4.50
C TYR A 54 9.24 9.06 5.05
N TYR A 55 10.16 8.68 5.95
CA TYR A 55 11.12 9.62 6.54
C TYR A 55 12.18 10.10 5.53
N ARG A 56 12.63 9.22 4.63
CA ARG A 56 13.65 9.55 3.62
C ARG A 56 13.12 10.56 2.59
N ARG A 57 11.85 10.47 2.23
CA ARG A 57 11.20 11.34 1.24
C ARG A 57 10.16 12.25 1.89
N TYR A 58 10.38 12.65 3.14
CA TYR A 58 9.41 13.42 3.92
C TYR A 58 8.92 14.67 3.20
N ASP A 59 9.85 15.42 2.58
CA ASP A 59 9.53 16.63 1.80
C ASP A 59 8.63 16.39 0.59
N SER A 60 8.58 15.16 0.06
CA SER A 60 7.70 14.81 -1.07
C SER A 60 6.25 14.53 -0.67
N TYR A 61 6.01 14.36 0.63
CA TYR A 61 4.68 14.07 1.19
C TYR A 61 4.06 15.27 1.92
N LEU A 62 4.80 16.37 2.05
CA LEU A 62 4.34 17.67 2.54
C LEU A 62 3.83 18.55 1.39
#